data_AF-Q067J0-F1
#
_entry.id   AF-Q067J0-F1
#
_cell.length_a   1.000
_cell.length_b   1.000
_cell.length_c   1.000
_cell.angle_alpha   90.00
_cell.angle_beta   90.00
_cell.angle_gamma   90.00
#
_symmetry.space_group_name_H-M   'P 1'
#
loop_
_entity.id
_entity.type
_entity.pdbx_description
1 polymer ?
#
loop_
_entity_poly.entity_id
_entity_poly.type
_entity_poly.pdbx_seq_one_letter_code
_entity_poly.pdbx_strand_id
1 'polypeptide(L)'
;MNSDSISQEAINAWRDYVLKQIVENLEANKDKIMDQFEHENTHGLTCQDINQEGLLDFDIAITLHRDKKQSFGLGLGFFKATIIR
;
A
#
# COMPACT_ATOMS: atom_id res chain seq x y z
N MET A 1 -13.09 3.96 -34.14
CA MET A 1 -13.98 4.25 -33.01
C MET A 1 -14.52 2.92 -32.51
N ASN A 2 -14.25 2.59 -31.24
CA ASN A 2 -14.97 1.65 -30.38
C ASN A 2 -14.21 1.67 -29.04
N SER A 3 -14.37 2.76 -28.29
CA SER A 3 -13.99 2.76 -26.88
C SER A 3 -15.14 2.13 -26.13
N ASP A 4 -15.17 0.80 -26.07
CA ASP A 4 -15.99 0.11 -25.07
C ASP A 4 -15.54 0.66 -23.73
N SER A 5 -16.37 1.52 -23.15
CA SER A 5 -16.08 2.15 -21.87
C SER A 5 -16.05 1.02 -20.85
N ILE A 6 -14.86 0.74 -20.29
CA ILE A 6 -14.72 -0.17 -19.16
C ILE A 6 -15.72 0.26 -18.10
N SER A 7 -16.59 -0.67 -17.69
CA SER A 7 -17.65 -0.39 -16.73
C SER A 7 -17.07 0.00 -15.38
N GLN A 8 -17.83 0.74 -14.58
CA GLN A 8 -17.36 1.12 -13.23
C GLN A 8 -17.20 -0.12 -12.34
N GLU A 9 -18.01 -1.15 -12.55
CA GLU A 9 -17.90 -2.42 -11.83
C GLU A 9 -16.55 -3.08 -12.10
N ALA A 10 -16.10 -3.13 -13.36
CA ALA A 10 -14.80 -3.69 -13.71
C ALA A 10 -13.63 -2.87 -13.13
N ILE A 11 -13.77 -1.54 -13.08
CA ILE A 11 -12.77 -0.66 -12.45
C ILE A 11 -12.70 -0.90 -10.94
N ASN A 12 -13.85 -1.05 -10.28
CA ASN A 12 -13.91 -1.32 -8.84
C ASN A 12 -13.36 -2.71 -8.52
N ALA A 13 -13.71 -3.73 -9.31
CA ALA A 13 -13.15 -5.08 -9.15
C ALA A 13 -11.61 -5.10 -9.23
N TRP A 14 -11.02 -4.33 -10.15
CA TRP A 14 -9.57 -4.17 -10.21
C TRP A 14 -8.99 -3.50 -8.94
N ARG A 15 -9.62 -2.42 -8.47
CA ARG A 15 -9.18 -1.71 -7.26
C ARG A 15 -9.24 -2.61 -6.02
N ASP A 16 -10.34 -3.35 -5.86
CA ASP A 16 -10.53 -4.28 -4.75
C ASP A 16 -9.50 -5.42 -4.80
N TYR A 17 -9.23 -5.94 -6.00
CA TYR A 17 -8.21 -6.96 -6.19
C TYR A 17 -6.81 -6.46 -5.81
N VAL A 18 -6.43 -5.26 -6.26
CA VAL A 18 -5.13 -4.65 -5.91
C VAL A 18 -5.01 -4.42 -4.41
N LEU A 19 -6.06 -3.86 -3.77
CA LEU A 19 -6.07 -3.65 -2.33
C LEU A 19 -5.89 -4.98 -1.59
N LYS A 20 -6.63 -6.01 -1.99
CA LYS A 20 -6.50 -7.36 -1.42
C LYS A 20 -5.07 -7.90 -1.55
N GLN A 21 -4.46 -7.79 -2.73
CA GLN A 21 -3.08 -8.27 -2.93
C GLN A 21 -2.07 -7.52 -2.04
N ILE A 22 -2.26 -6.23 -1.83
CA ILE A 22 -1.36 -5.44 -0.97
C ILE A 22 -1.52 -5.86 0.49
N VAL A 23 -2.75 -6.01 0.97
CA VAL A 23 -3.02 -6.47 2.35
C VAL A 23 -2.46 -7.87 2.57
N GLU A 24 -2.77 -8.82 1.68
CA GLU A 24 -2.26 -10.19 1.77
C GLU A 24 -0.72 -10.24 1.76
N ASN A 25 -0.07 -9.39 0.94
CA ASN A 25 1.39 -9.33 0.89
C ASN A 25 1.98 -8.75 2.17
N LEU A 26 1.40 -7.68 2.72
CA LEU A 26 1.84 -7.08 3.98
C LEU A 26 1.66 -8.05 5.15
N GLU A 27 0.53 -8.76 5.21
CA GLU A 27 0.29 -9.78 6.23
C GLU A 27 1.29 -10.93 6.12
N ALA A 28 1.50 -11.48 4.92
CA ALA A 28 2.40 -12.61 4.69
C ALA A 28 3.88 -12.26 4.92
N ASN A 29 4.26 -10.99 4.78
CA ASN A 29 5.65 -10.53 4.95
C ASN A 29 5.87 -9.75 6.25
N LYS A 30 4.85 -9.62 7.13
CA LYS A 30 4.94 -8.83 8.36
C LYS A 30 6.16 -9.19 9.19
N ASP A 31 6.30 -10.47 9.56
CA ASP A 31 7.38 -10.93 10.42
C ASP A 31 8.75 -10.68 9.76
N LYS A 32 8.85 -10.95 8.45
CA LYS A 32 10.07 -10.68 7.68
C LYS A 32 10.44 -9.19 7.65
N ILE A 33 9.46 -8.29 7.52
CA ILE A 33 9.67 -6.85 7.54
C ILE A 33 10.18 -6.40 8.92
N MET A 34 9.57 -6.94 9.99
CA MET A 34 9.97 -6.64 11.35
C MET A 34 11.39 -7.15 11.66
N ASP A 35 11.68 -8.40 11.29
CA ASP A 35 13.00 -9.00 11.45
C ASP A 35 14.07 -8.21 10.69
N GLN A 36 13.79 -7.85 9.43
CA GLN A 36 14.71 -7.06 8.63
C GLN A 36 14.94 -5.67 9.25
N PHE A 37 13.88 -5.02 9.74
CA PHE A 37 14.00 -3.75 10.44
C PHE A 37 14.87 -3.88 11.70
N GLU A 38 14.66 -4.92 12.53
CA GLU A 38 15.48 -5.16 13.72
C GLU A 38 16.98 -5.26 13.39
N HIS A 39 17.34 -5.91 12.28
CA HIS A 39 18.73 -6.08 11.86
C HIS A 39 19.34 -4.82 11.23
N GLU A 40 18.54 -4.01 10.53
CA GLU A 40 19.04 -2.87 9.75
C GLU A 40 18.93 -1.53 10.49
N ASN A 41 18.06 -1.42 11.51
CA ASN A 41 17.81 -0.14 12.16
C ASN A 41 18.97 0.32 13.05
N THR A 42 19.32 1.59 12.94
CA THR A 42 20.35 2.22 13.78
C THR A 42 19.83 2.65 15.16
N HIS A 43 18.56 2.40 15.45
CA HIS A 43 17.86 2.87 16.65
C HIS A 43 17.83 1.82 17.76
N GLY A 44 18.34 0.60 17.51
CA GLY A 44 18.37 -0.48 18.48
C GLY A 44 16.98 -1.00 18.87
N LEU A 45 15.95 -0.74 18.05
CA LEU A 45 14.61 -1.23 18.29
C LEU A 45 14.52 -2.71 17.93
N THR A 46 14.02 -3.51 18.87
CA THR A 46 13.74 -4.94 18.64
C THR A 46 12.31 -5.15 18.16
N CYS A 47 12.04 -6.31 17.55
CA CYS A 47 10.67 -6.75 17.27
C CYS A 47 9.80 -6.75 18.54
N GLN A 48 10.38 -7.05 19.71
CA GLN A 48 9.65 -7.02 20.98
C GLN A 48 9.23 -5.60 21.35
N ASP A 49 10.12 -4.61 21.23
CA ASP A 49 9.81 -3.21 21.51
C ASP A 49 8.71 -2.68 20.60
N ILE A 50 8.78 -3.00 19.30
CA ILE A 50 7.77 -2.61 18.30
C ILE A 50 6.37 -3.13 18.69
N ASN A 51 6.28 -4.37 19.19
CA ASN A 51 5.02 -4.97 19.59
C ASN A 51 4.52 -4.43 20.95
N GLN A 52 5.41 -4.27 21.93
CA GLN A 52 5.05 -3.86 23.30
C GLN A 52 4.66 -2.38 23.38
N GLU A 53 5.34 -1.52 22.62
CA GLU A 53 5.10 -0.08 22.57
C GLU A 53 4.00 0.30 21.58
N GLY A 54 3.32 -0.68 20.96
CA GLY A 54 2.20 -0.44 20.05
C GLY A 54 2.60 0.29 18.76
N LEU A 55 3.86 0.17 18.32
CA LEU A 55 4.37 0.88 17.13
C LEU A 55 3.77 0.35 15.81
N LEU A 56 2.99 -0.73 15.86
CA LEU A 56 2.20 -1.24 14.75
C LEU A 56 0.82 -0.58 14.63
N ASP A 57 0.44 0.29 15.57
CA ASP A 57 -0.83 1.01 15.56
C ASP A 57 -0.74 2.25 14.65
N PHE A 58 -0.79 2.01 13.34
CA PHE A 58 -0.84 3.05 12.34
C PHE A 58 -1.66 2.62 11.12
N ASP A 59 -2.30 3.59 10.49
CA ASP A 59 -3.08 3.36 9.28
C ASP A 59 -2.25 3.69 8.02
N ILE A 60 -2.38 2.81 7.02
CA ILE A 60 -1.83 3.03 5.68
C ILE A 60 -2.98 3.38 4.73
N ALA A 61 -2.95 4.60 4.20
CA ALA A 61 -3.86 5.00 3.14
C ALA A 61 -3.22 4.81 1.76
N ILE A 62 -3.91 4.05 0.91
CA ILE A 62 -3.49 3.77 -0.47
C ILE A 62 -4.37 4.55 -1.42
N THR A 63 -3.77 5.40 -2.25
CA THR A 63 -4.49 6.13 -3.30
C THR A 63 -4.13 5.60 -4.68
N LEU A 64 -5.12 5.06 -5.38
CA LEU A 64 -5.00 4.64 -6.78
C LEU A 64 -5.49 5.74 -7.71
N HIS A 65 -4.56 6.42 -8.38
CA HIS A 65 -4.89 7.46 -9.35
C HIS A 65 -5.26 6.82 -10.69
N ARG A 66 -6.42 7.20 -11.24
CA ARG A 66 -6.77 6.86 -12.63
C ARG A 66 -6.07 7.85 -13.54
N ASP A 67 -5.30 7.35 -14.50
CA ASP A 67 -4.68 8.17 -15.52
C ASP A 67 -5.75 8.91 -16.34
N LYS A 68 -5.87 10.22 -16.09
CA LYS A 68 -6.54 11.11 -17.03
C LYS A 68 -5.46 11.60 -17.99
N LYS A 69 -5.63 11.30 -19.29
CA LYS A 69 -4.71 11.67 -20.39
C LYS A 69 -4.36 13.17 -20.50
N GLN A 70 -4.85 14.06 -19.63
CA GLN A 70 -4.76 15.51 -19.80
C GLN A 70 -4.44 16.34 -18.54
N SER A 71 -4.10 15.75 -17.38
CA SER A 71 -3.74 16.58 -16.22
C SER A 71 -2.46 16.12 -15.56
N PHE A 72 -1.61 17.11 -15.26
CA PHE A 72 -0.55 17.17 -14.25
C PHE A 72 -0.80 16.19 -13.09
N GLY A 73 -0.42 14.93 -13.28
CA GLY A 73 -0.64 13.81 -12.37
C GLY A 73 0.60 12.94 -12.40
N LEU A 74 0.82 12.18 -11.33
CA LEU A 74 2.06 11.48 -10.98
C LEU A 74 2.57 10.42 -12.00
N GLY A 75 1.99 10.36 -13.19
CA GLY A 75 2.34 9.42 -14.26
C GLY A 75 1.51 8.15 -14.23
N LEU A 76 1.61 7.38 -15.33
CA LEU A 76 0.92 6.11 -15.54
C LEU A 76 1.23 5.13 -14.41
N GLY A 77 0.18 4.59 -13.78
CA GLY A 77 0.31 3.53 -12.77
C GLY A 77 0.93 3.97 -11.44
N PHE A 78 0.87 5.26 -11.09
CA PHE A 78 1.49 5.72 -9.86
C PHE A 78 0.74 5.25 -8.60
N PHE A 79 1.44 4.48 -7.77
CA PHE A 79 1.00 4.07 -6.45
C PHE A 79 1.49 5.07 -5.41
N LYS A 80 0.57 5.72 -4.69
CA LYS A 80 0.92 6.57 -3.54
C LYS A 80 0.42 5.92 -2.26
N ALA A 81 1.37 5.52 -1.41
CA ALA A 81 1.10 5.17 -0.02
C ALA A 81 1.38 6.39 0.87
N THR A 82 0.48 6.67 1.81
CA THR A 82 0.67 7.69 2.84
C THR A 82 0.42 7.06 4.20
N ILE A 83 1.33 7.28 5.14
CA ILE A 83 1.15 6.91 6.55
C ILE A 83 0.34 8.02 7.22
N ILE A 84 -0.78 7.64 7.83
CA ILE A 84 -1.60 8.55 8.63
C ILE A 84 -1.23 8.30 10.10
N ARG A 85 -0.98 9.40 10.84
CA ARG A 85 -0.64 9.41 12.27
C ARG A 85 -1.66 10.23 13.02
#